data_AF-A0ABD6INB8-F1
#
_entry.id   AF-A0ABD6INB8-F1
#
_cell.length_a   1.000
_cell.length_b   1.000
_cell.length_c   1.000
_cell.angle_alpha   90.00
_cell.angle_beta   90.00
_cell.angle_gamma   90.00
#
_symmetry.space_group_name_H-M   'P 1'
#
loop_
_entity.id
_entity.type
_entity.pdbx_description
1 polymer ?
#
loop_
_entity_poly.entity_id
_entity_poly.type
_entity_poly.pdbx_seq_one_letter_code
_entity_poly.pdbx_strand_id
1 'polypeptide(L)'
;MVDDPGFTEAVERSIGRGAALVAQAASGELLGALLFGGNPPVHKVHWLVVTERARGEGVGRALLADAIHRFVRPPATIEVVTFGPDHPGAAASGARAFYETLAFTPAEAAGPGPEGGSRQVYRRTLA
;
A
#
# COMPACT_ATOMS: atom_id res chain seq x y z
N MET A 1 -0.29 -15.42 3.79
CA MET A 1 0.55 -14.33 3.23
C MET A 1 2.01 -14.44 3.66
N VAL A 2 2.35 -14.56 4.95
CA VAL A 2 3.75 -14.78 5.37
C VAL A 2 4.29 -16.15 4.93
N ASP A 3 3.42 -17.15 4.90
CA ASP A 3 3.78 -18.51 4.45
C ASP A 3 3.88 -18.64 2.92
N ASP A 4 3.64 -17.54 2.17
CA ASP A 4 3.85 -17.51 0.73
C ASP A 4 5.32 -17.14 0.43
N PRO A 5 6.12 -18.05 -0.15
CA PRO A 5 7.52 -17.76 -0.48
C PRO A 5 7.67 -16.55 -1.40
N GLY A 6 6.72 -16.32 -2.31
CA GLY A 6 6.75 -15.18 -3.22
C GLY A 6 6.60 -13.84 -2.49
N PHE A 7 5.85 -13.82 -1.39
CA PHE A 7 5.72 -12.63 -0.55
C PHE A 7 7.02 -12.33 0.20
N THR A 8 7.65 -13.35 0.82
CA THR A 8 8.92 -13.17 1.55
C THR A 8 10.04 -12.69 0.61
N GLU A 9 10.17 -13.27 -0.57
CA GLU A 9 11.13 -12.82 -1.58
C GLU A 9 10.86 -11.36 -2.01
N ALA A 10 9.58 -10.99 -2.16
CA ALA A 10 9.22 -9.61 -2.49
C ALA A 10 9.59 -8.61 -1.37
N VAL A 11 9.46 -9.01 -0.11
CA VAL A 11 9.90 -8.22 1.05
C VAL A 11 11.41 -8.06 1.03
N GLU A 12 12.18 -9.15 0.95
CA GLU A 12 13.65 -9.13 0.95
C GLU A 12 14.20 -8.28 -0.19
N ARG A 13 13.65 -8.45 -1.41
CA ARG A 13 14.02 -7.65 -2.56
C ARG A 13 13.69 -6.16 -2.39
N SER A 14 12.58 -5.84 -1.73
CA SER A 14 12.22 -4.45 -1.45
C SER A 14 13.14 -3.82 -0.40
N ILE A 15 13.54 -4.59 0.61
CA ILE A 15 14.55 -4.19 1.61
C ILE A 15 15.90 -3.95 0.92
N GLY A 16 16.38 -4.89 0.10
CA GLY A 16 17.65 -4.76 -0.61
C GLY A 16 17.71 -3.56 -1.57
N ARG A 17 16.56 -3.12 -2.10
CA ARG A 17 16.43 -1.91 -2.92
C ARG A 17 16.17 -0.63 -2.13
N GLY A 18 16.06 -0.70 -0.81
CA GLY A 18 15.73 0.45 0.04
C GLY A 18 14.32 1.02 -0.19
N ALA A 19 13.40 0.20 -0.72
CA ALA A 19 12.03 0.59 -1.05
C ALA A 19 10.97 -0.01 -0.09
N ALA A 20 11.42 -0.69 0.96
CA ALA A 20 10.60 -1.07 2.10
C ALA A 20 10.72 -0.01 3.20
N LEU A 21 9.60 0.57 3.62
CA LEU A 21 9.52 1.53 4.72
C LEU A 21 8.81 0.91 5.91
N VAL A 22 9.25 1.26 7.11
CA VAL A 22 8.60 0.89 8.36
C VAL A 22 8.29 2.14 9.18
N ALA A 23 7.16 2.14 9.87
CA ALA A 23 6.86 3.11 10.90
C ALA A 23 7.17 2.49 12.25
N GLN A 24 7.90 3.21 13.09
CA GLN A 24 8.35 2.72 14.39
C GLN A 24 7.98 3.74 15.47
N ALA A 25 7.49 3.25 16.60
CA ALA A 25 7.31 4.06 17.80
C ALA A 25 8.67 4.43 18.41
N ALA A 26 8.70 5.44 19.28
CA ALA A 26 9.92 5.81 20.01
C ALA A 26 10.47 4.64 20.87
N SER A 27 9.61 3.70 21.28
CA SER A 27 9.99 2.47 21.99
C SER A 27 10.73 1.45 21.12
N GLY A 28 10.82 1.66 19.80
CA GLY A 28 11.36 0.68 18.85
C GLY A 28 10.31 -0.30 18.30
N GLU A 29 9.07 -0.22 18.74
CA GLU A 29 8.01 -1.10 18.28
C GLU A 29 7.54 -0.74 16.85
N LEU A 30 7.37 -1.74 15.97
CA LEU A 30 6.85 -1.51 14.62
C LEU A 30 5.34 -1.26 14.63
N LEU A 31 4.92 -0.17 14.01
CA LEU A 31 3.53 0.29 13.92
C LEU A 31 2.89 -0.05 12.56
N GLY A 32 3.70 -0.16 11.52
CA GLY A 32 3.26 -0.44 10.16
C GLY A 32 4.42 -0.55 9.20
N ALA A 33 4.13 -1.00 7.99
CA ALA A 33 5.12 -1.19 6.94
C ALA A 33 4.50 -0.93 5.55
N LEU A 34 5.34 -0.53 4.61
CA LEU A 34 4.99 -0.28 3.23
C LEU A 34 6.07 -0.83 2.29
N LEU A 35 5.66 -1.58 1.28
CA LEU A 35 6.49 -1.95 0.15
C LEU A 35 6.11 -1.08 -1.06
N PHE A 36 7.08 -0.28 -1.51
CA PHE A 36 6.90 0.61 -2.66
C PHE A 36 7.74 0.15 -3.85
N GLY A 37 7.31 0.48 -5.06
CA GLY A 37 8.02 0.10 -6.28
C GLY A 37 7.43 0.71 -7.53
N GLY A 38 7.63 0.02 -8.67
CA GLY A 38 7.32 0.53 -9.99
C GLY A 38 8.43 1.42 -10.56
N ASN A 39 8.27 1.79 -11.83
CA ASN A 39 9.21 2.64 -12.56
C ASN A 39 8.46 3.86 -13.08
N PRO A 40 9.05 5.07 -13.05
CA PRO A 40 8.43 6.26 -13.62
C PRO A 40 7.91 6.01 -15.05
N PRO A 41 6.74 6.56 -15.41
CA PRO A 41 5.92 7.46 -14.59
C PRO A 41 4.94 6.75 -13.64
N VAL A 42 4.95 5.41 -13.56
CA VAL A 42 3.96 4.63 -12.78
C VAL A 42 4.61 3.93 -11.58
N HIS A 43 4.28 4.40 -10.39
CA HIS A 43 4.73 3.82 -9.13
C HIS A 43 3.63 2.96 -8.50
N LYS A 44 4.02 2.01 -7.67
CA LYS A 44 3.10 1.03 -7.06
C LYS A 44 3.30 0.92 -5.57
N VAL A 45 2.19 0.98 -4.83
CA VAL A 45 2.12 0.49 -3.46
C VAL A 45 1.83 -1.01 -3.55
N HIS A 46 2.84 -1.83 -3.34
CA HIS A 46 2.70 -3.29 -3.41
C HIS A 46 2.05 -3.85 -2.16
N TRP A 47 2.34 -3.24 -1.01
CA TRP A 47 1.78 -3.64 0.27
C TRP A 47 1.82 -2.47 1.23
N LEU A 48 0.76 -2.30 2.02
CA LEU A 48 0.68 -1.36 3.12
C LEU A 48 -0.08 -2.06 4.25
N VAL A 49 0.51 -2.12 5.43
CA VAL A 49 -0.14 -2.62 6.63
C VAL A 49 0.10 -1.68 7.79
N VAL A 50 -0.90 -1.55 8.65
CA VAL A 50 -0.80 -0.87 9.94
C VAL A 50 -1.32 -1.84 10.99
N THR A 51 -0.57 -1.97 12.08
CA THR A 51 -0.98 -2.77 13.24
C THR A 51 -2.34 -2.30 13.73
N GLU A 52 -3.18 -3.22 14.20
CA GLU A 52 -4.56 -2.90 14.58
C GLU A 52 -4.64 -1.78 15.63
N ARG A 53 -3.77 -1.84 16.64
CA ARG A 53 -3.65 -0.84 17.71
C ARG A 53 -3.26 0.56 17.23
N ALA A 54 -2.62 0.70 16.07
CA ALA A 54 -2.16 1.99 15.53
C ALA A 54 -3.05 2.50 14.38
N ARG A 55 -4.18 1.83 14.10
CA ARG A 55 -5.14 2.30 13.10
C ARG A 55 -5.84 3.57 13.60
N GLY A 56 -6.16 4.48 12.67
CA GLY A 56 -6.76 5.77 12.99
C GLY A 56 -5.76 6.84 13.44
N GLU A 57 -4.49 6.49 13.69
CA GLU A 57 -3.47 7.44 14.15
C GLU A 57 -2.64 8.09 13.02
N GLY A 58 -3.02 7.82 11.76
CA GLY A 58 -2.34 8.41 10.59
C GLY A 58 -1.05 7.71 10.14
N VAL A 59 -0.67 6.58 10.75
CA VAL A 59 0.54 5.81 10.38
C VAL A 59 0.61 5.48 8.89
N GLY A 60 -0.49 4.94 8.32
CA GLY A 60 -0.54 4.60 6.89
C GLY A 60 -0.39 5.82 5.98
N ARG A 61 -0.97 6.96 6.37
CA ARG A 61 -0.83 8.23 5.64
C ARG A 61 0.62 8.71 5.66
N ALA A 62 1.28 8.63 6.82
CA ALA A 62 2.68 9.02 6.97
C ALA A 62 3.61 8.14 6.11
N LEU A 63 3.43 6.81 6.14
CA LEU A 63 4.19 5.87 5.31
C LEU A 63 4.05 6.18 3.81
N LEU A 64 2.81 6.41 3.34
CA LEU A 64 2.58 6.70 1.93
C LEU A 64 3.16 8.07 1.53
N ALA A 65 3.02 9.09 2.39
CA ALA A 65 3.58 10.40 2.14
C ALA A 65 5.11 10.35 2.05
N ASP A 66 5.77 9.62 2.94
CA ASP A 66 7.23 9.45 2.93
C ASP A 66 7.71 8.70 1.68
N ALA A 67 7.02 7.64 1.27
CA ALA A 67 7.34 6.93 0.01
C ALA A 67 7.21 7.84 -1.22
N ILE A 68 6.12 8.61 -1.31
CA ILE A 68 5.92 9.54 -2.43
C ILE A 68 7.03 10.59 -2.46
N HIS A 69 7.37 11.17 -1.31
CA HIS A 69 8.43 12.17 -1.20
C HIS A 69 9.79 11.63 -1.68
N ARG A 70 10.15 10.43 -1.24
CA ARG A 70 11.44 9.79 -1.57
C ARG A 70 11.54 9.36 -3.02
N PHE A 71 10.49 8.72 -3.56
CA PHE A 71 10.60 7.90 -4.77
C PHE A 71 9.88 8.46 -5.99
N VAL A 72 9.00 9.45 -5.84
CA VAL A 72 8.14 9.92 -6.94
C VAL A 72 8.55 11.32 -7.39
N ARG A 73 8.57 11.53 -8.71
CA ARG A 73 8.77 12.83 -9.34
C ARG A 73 7.63 13.07 -10.33
N PRO A 74 6.80 14.11 -10.14
CA PRO A 74 5.75 14.45 -11.10
C PRO A 74 6.34 14.86 -12.47
N PRO A 75 5.59 14.65 -13.58
CA PRO A 75 4.27 14.02 -13.63
C PRO A 75 4.34 12.51 -13.38
N ALA A 76 3.47 11.99 -12.52
CA ALA A 76 3.49 10.57 -12.13
C ALA A 76 2.11 10.05 -11.73
N THR A 77 1.94 8.73 -11.81
CA THR A 77 0.79 8.00 -11.30
C THR A 77 1.23 7.04 -10.23
N ILE A 78 0.48 6.97 -9.13
CA ILE A 78 0.67 5.97 -8.08
C ILE A 78 -0.53 5.03 -8.12
N GLU A 79 -0.26 3.74 -8.24
CA GLU A 79 -1.27 2.70 -8.26
C GLU A 79 -1.19 1.84 -7.00
N VAL A 80 -2.35 1.35 -6.58
CA VAL A 80 -2.47 0.30 -5.57
C VAL A 80 -3.59 -0.64 -5.95
N VAL A 81 -3.41 -1.93 -5.72
CA VAL A 81 -4.51 -2.90 -5.81
C VAL A 81 -5.07 -3.10 -4.41
N THR A 82 -6.35 -2.80 -4.24
CA THR A 82 -7.09 -2.98 -2.98
C THR A 82 -8.30 -3.88 -3.17
N PHE A 83 -9.07 -4.12 -2.11
CA PHE A 83 -10.31 -4.89 -2.16
C PHE A 83 -11.32 -4.27 -3.14
N GLY A 84 -11.98 -5.10 -3.96
CA GLY A 84 -13.14 -4.69 -4.72
C GLY A 84 -14.35 -4.40 -3.81
N PRO A 85 -15.39 -3.72 -4.33
CA PRO A 85 -16.48 -3.18 -3.52
C PRO A 85 -17.34 -4.27 -2.85
N ASP A 86 -17.36 -5.47 -3.42
CA ASP A 86 -18.08 -6.66 -2.99
C ASP A 86 -17.30 -7.57 -2.02
N HIS A 87 -16.02 -7.26 -1.75
CA HIS A 87 -15.19 -8.09 -0.87
C HIS A 87 -15.41 -7.69 0.62
N PRO A 88 -15.75 -8.62 1.54
CA PRO A 88 -16.01 -8.29 2.96
C PRO A 88 -14.85 -7.57 3.66
N GLY A 89 -13.62 -7.96 3.34
CA GLY A 89 -12.39 -7.28 3.77
C GLY A 89 -12.30 -5.78 3.40
N ALA A 90 -13.04 -5.30 2.40
CA ALA A 90 -13.08 -3.88 2.05
C ALA A 90 -13.65 -3.03 3.19
N ALA A 91 -14.75 -3.49 3.79
CA ALA A 91 -15.39 -2.81 4.92
C ALA A 91 -14.58 -3.00 6.21
N ALA A 92 -14.16 -4.23 6.50
CA ALA A 92 -13.45 -4.55 7.74
C ALA A 92 -12.09 -3.84 7.86
N SER A 93 -11.36 -3.69 6.76
CA SER A 93 -10.06 -2.99 6.76
C SER A 93 -10.17 -1.48 6.64
N GLY A 94 -11.27 -0.95 6.09
CA GLY A 94 -11.39 0.45 5.69
C GLY A 94 -10.43 0.87 4.56
N ALA A 95 -9.79 -0.08 3.87
CA ALA A 95 -8.71 0.23 2.92
C ALA A 95 -9.15 1.11 1.75
N ARG A 96 -10.35 0.88 1.20
CA ARG A 96 -10.91 1.71 0.11
C ARG A 96 -11.07 3.17 0.54
N ALA A 97 -11.76 3.37 1.66
CA ALA A 97 -11.96 4.69 2.26
C ALA A 97 -10.62 5.37 2.59
N PHE A 98 -9.65 4.62 3.12
CA PHE A 98 -8.31 5.15 3.37
C PHE A 98 -7.68 5.73 2.10
N TYR A 99 -7.65 4.98 0.99
CA TYR A 99 -7.07 5.48 -0.26
C TYR A 99 -7.87 6.62 -0.88
N GLU A 100 -9.20 6.58 -0.82
CA GLU A 100 -10.09 7.68 -1.26
C GLU A 100 -9.79 8.99 -0.52
N THR A 101 -9.58 8.95 0.80
CA THR A 101 -9.19 10.15 1.60
C THR A 101 -7.82 10.72 1.22
N LEU A 102 -7.02 9.97 0.46
CA LEU A 102 -5.70 10.36 -0.04
C LEU A 102 -5.74 10.72 -1.53
N ALA A 103 -6.94 10.99 -2.07
CA ALA A 103 -7.18 11.34 -3.47
C ALA A 103 -6.81 10.24 -4.47
N PHE A 104 -6.83 8.98 -4.05
CA PHE A 104 -6.89 7.87 -4.99
C PHE A 104 -8.33 7.68 -5.45
N THR A 105 -8.51 7.36 -6.73
CA THR A 105 -9.80 7.04 -7.30
C THR A 105 -9.83 5.59 -7.78
N PRO A 106 -10.99 4.90 -7.67
CA PRO A 106 -11.16 3.58 -8.25
C PRO A 106 -10.95 3.62 -9.77
N ALA A 107 -10.30 2.59 -10.30
CA ALA A 107 -10.12 2.37 -11.72
C ALA A 107 -10.60 0.96 -12.12
N GLU A 108 -9.91 0.26 -13.00
CA GLU A 108 -10.30 -1.06 -13.47
C GLU A 108 -10.25 -2.15 -12.38
N ALA A 109 -10.99 -3.23 -12.61
CA ALA A 109 -10.87 -4.44 -11.83
C ALA A 109 -9.47 -5.05 -11.97
N ALA A 110 -8.96 -5.61 -10.87
CA ALA A 110 -7.71 -6.37 -10.86
C ALA A 110 -8.01 -7.86 -10.67
N GLY A 111 -7.04 -8.71 -11.01
CA GLY A 111 -7.12 -10.14 -10.74
C GLY A 111 -7.36 -10.42 -9.24
N PRO A 112 -8.00 -11.54 -8.89
CA PRO A 112 -8.32 -11.87 -7.51
C PRO A 112 -7.06 -11.98 -6.66
N GLY A 113 -7.19 -11.65 -5.37
CA GLY A 113 -6.11 -11.87 -4.41
C GLY A 113 -5.98 -13.36 -4.05
N PRO A 114 -4.91 -13.76 -3.34
CA PRO A 114 -4.72 -15.14 -2.91
C PRO A 114 -5.83 -15.64 -1.97
N GLU A 115 -6.42 -14.74 -1.18
CA GLU A 115 -7.59 -15.00 -0.31
C GLU A 115 -8.91 -15.14 -1.10
N GLY A 116 -8.86 -15.02 -2.43
CA GLY A 116 -10.04 -14.89 -3.29
C GLY A 116 -10.67 -13.50 -3.24
N GLY A 117 -11.86 -13.41 -3.82
CA GLY A 117 -12.67 -12.20 -3.91
C GLY A 117 -12.12 -11.13 -4.87
N SER A 118 -12.96 -10.15 -5.16
CA SER A 118 -12.65 -9.11 -6.14
C SER A 118 -11.54 -8.16 -5.66
N ARG A 119 -10.81 -7.62 -6.62
CA ARG A 119 -9.78 -6.60 -6.42
C ARG A 119 -9.98 -5.47 -7.41
N GLN A 120 -9.49 -4.29 -7.05
CA GLN A 120 -9.62 -3.10 -7.88
C GLN A 120 -8.34 -2.28 -7.83
N VAL A 121 -7.92 -1.76 -8.98
CA VAL A 121 -6.85 -0.76 -9.06
C VAL A 121 -7.41 0.56 -8.56
N TYR A 122 -6.66 1.22 -7.69
CA TYR A 122 -6.88 2.59 -7.27
C TYR A 122 -5.70 3.43 -7.77
N ARG A 123 -5.96 4.62 -8.31
CA ARG A 123 -4.94 5.51 -8.87
C ARG A 123 -4.96 6.89 -8.26
N ARG A 124 -3.78 7.45 -8.04
CA ARG A 124 -3.59 8.88 -7.77
C ARG A 124 -2.62 9.46 -8.78
N THR A 125 -3.03 10.50 -9.48
CA THR A 125 -2.16 11.25 -10.39
C THR A 125 -1.57 12.46 -9.69
N LEU A 126 -0.28 12.69 -9.89
CA LEU A 126 0.46 13.86 -9.46
C LEU A 126 0.89 14.62 -10.71
N ALA A 127 0.47 15.87 -10.83
CA ALA A 127 0.82 16.76 -11.92
C ALA A 127 2.18 17.42 -11.70
#